data_AF-L0AYJ4-F1
#
_entry.id   AF-L0AYJ4-F1
#
_cell.length_a   1.000
_cell.length_b   1.000
_cell.length_c   1.000
_cell.angle_alpha   90.00
_cell.angle_beta   90.00
_cell.angle_gamma   90.00
#
_symmetry.space_group_name_H-M   'P 1'
#
loop_
_entity.id
_entity.type
_entity.pdbx_description
1 polymer ?
#
loop_
_entity_poly.entity_id
_entity_poly.type
_entity_poly.pdbx_seq_one_letter_code
_entity_poly.pdbx_strand_id
1 'polypeptide(L)'
;MEDANGEGKHTNRLDKKDLFINLCKGNATIVIDCEFEQYASEKEAKSLANQIMQSYGANKRADKPFNLIICGIEEGGHLDDALGRISGTENWLCQLTYESIESLLDKEGPCEEGKESICGRELTYLSADATDVLESVDSNNVYVIGGIVDRNRLNGITYNKAKHLGYSCKRLPIKEHIKLNSSHVLSVTACINILLHFYKNNDWKLALQESIPKRKLLDS
;
A
#
# COMPACT_ATOMS: atom_id res chain seq x y z
N MET A 1 43.84 15.21 13.88
CA MET A 1 43.40 13.87 14.34
C MET A 1 41.88 13.91 14.25
N GLU A 2 41.40 13.93 13.01
CA GLU A 2 39.99 14.05 12.63
C GLU A 2 39.77 13.05 11.48
N ASP A 3 38.53 12.58 11.35
CA ASP A 3 37.99 11.81 10.20
C ASP A 3 38.07 10.28 10.17
N ALA A 4 37.96 9.59 11.32
CA ALA A 4 37.66 8.14 11.34
C ALA A 4 36.18 7.78 11.63
N ASN A 5 35.32 8.77 11.94
CA ASN A 5 33.97 8.52 12.47
C ASN A 5 32.83 8.67 11.43
N GLY A 6 33.17 9.08 10.20
CA GLY A 6 32.22 9.28 9.10
C GLY A 6 32.04 8.06 8.19
N GLU A 7 33.13 7.34 7.88
CA GLU A 7 33.11 6.22 6.93
C GLU A 7 32.30 5.02 7.44
N GLY A 8 32.44 4.65 8.72
CA GLY A 8 31.73 3.50 9.32
C GLY A 8 30.22 3.70 9.52
N LYS A 9 29.74 4.95 9.56
CA LYS A 9 28.29 5.25 9.60
C LYS A 9 27.67 5.25 8.20
N HIS A 10 28.44 5.66 7.19
CA HIS A 10 27.97 5.71 5.81
C HIS A 10 27.79 4.31 5.21
N THR A 11 28.76 3.41 5.43
CA THR A 11 28.69 2.00 4.99
C THR A 11 27.52 1.25 5.61
N ASN A 12 27.36 1.31 6.95
CA ASN A 12 26.25 0.67 7.66
C ASN A 12 24.86 1.18 7.20
N ARG A 13 24.76 2.44 6.76
CA ARG A 13 23.49 2.99 6.23
C ARG A 13 23.18 2.47 4.82
N LEU A 14 24.18 2.33 3.96
CA LEU A 14 24.01 1.76 2.62
C LEU A 14 23.61 0.29 2.72
N ASP A 15 24.30 -0.49 3.56
CA ASP A 15 24.01 -1.91 3.78
C ASP A 15 22.56 -2.13 4.25
N LYS A 16 22.03 -1.25 5.11
CA LYS A 16 20.63 -1.31 5.57
C LYS A 16 19.62 -0.96 4.49
N LYS A 17 19.94 -0.02 3.59
CA LYS A 17 19.07 0.32 2.46
C LYS A 17 19.01 -0.85 1.48
N ASP A 18 20.15 -1.41 1.14
CA ASP A 18 20.24 -2.53 0.20
C ASP A 18 19.57 -3.78 0.78
N LEU A 19 19.75 -4.04 2.08
CA LEU A 19 19.03 -5.11 2.77
C LEU A 19 17.51 -4.92 2.69
N PHE A 20 17.01 -3.71 2.95
CA PHE A 20 15.57 -3.42 2.86
C PHE A 20 15.04 -3.63 1.44
N ILE A 21 15.74 -3.11 0.43
CA ILE A 21 15.36 -3.28 -0.99
C ILE A 21 15.32 -4.76 -1.36
N ASN A 22 16.34 -5.53 -0.96
CA ASN A 22 16.39 -6.97 -1.23
C ASN A 22 15.28 -7.75 -0.52
N LEU A 23 14.90 -7.35 0.71
CA LEU A 23 13.75 -7.94 1.40
C LEU A 23 12.45 -7.65 0.64
N CYS A 24 12.25 -6.42 0.16
CA CYS A 24 11.06 -6.06 -0.63
C CYS A 24 10.92 -6.89 -1.91
N LYS A 25 12.03 -7.12 -2.64
CA LYS A 25 12.04 -7.91 -3.89
C LYS A 25 11.60 -9.36 -3.71
N GLY A 26 11.81 -9.94 -2.53
CA GLY A 26 11.41 -11.31 -2.22
C GLY A 26 9.94 -11.45 -1.76
N ASN A 27 9.21 -10.35 -1.61
CA ASN A 27 7.87 -10.32 -1.04
C ASN A 27 6.84 -9.78 -2.04
N ALA A 28 5.56 -9.94 -1.69
CA ALA A 28 4.45 -9.46 -2.50
C ALA A 28 4.58 -7.95 -2.79
N THR A 29 4.03 -7.53 -3.94
CA THR A 29 3.94 -6.11 -4.28
C THR A 29 2.58 -5.57 -3.91
N ILE A 30 2.56 -4.47 -3.17
CA ILE A 30 1.34 -3.71 -2.86
C ILE A 30 1.38 -2.40 -3.62
N VAL A 31 0.31 -2.12 -4.36
CA VAL A 31 0.12 -0.85 -5.06
C VAL A 31 -0.98 -0.05 -4.38
N ILE A 32 -0.71 1.22 -4.10
CA ILE A 32 -1.71 2.21 -3.72
C ILE A 32 -2.05 2.99 -4.99
N ASP A 33 -3.24 2.75 -5.53
CA ASP A 33 -3.76 3.37 -6.75
C ASP A 33 -4.41 4.72 -6.41
N CYS A 34 -3.77 5.83 -6.79
CA CYS A 34 -4.19 7.18 -6.46
C CYS A 34 -5.00 7.90 -7.55
N GLU A 35 -5.47 7.21 -8.59
CA GLU A 35 -6.21 7.82 -9.72
C GLU A 35 -7.68 8.16 -9.39
N PHE A 36 -7.93 8.62 -8.17
CA PHE A 36 -9.25 9.00 -7.64
C PHE A 36 -9.30 10.46 -7.18
N GLU A 37 -8.29 11.26 -7.50
CA GLU A 37 -8.14 12.63 -7.03
C GLU A 37 -9.34 13.53 -7.42
N GLN A 38 -9.94 13.30 -8.58
CA GLN A 38 -11.14 14.01 -9.03
C GLN A 38 -12.36 13.87 -8.09
N TYR A 39 -12.33 12.91 -7.17
CA TYR A 39 -13.38 12.70 -6.17
C TYR A 39 -12.99 13.17 -4.76
N ALA A 40 -11.75 13.65 -4.59
CA ALA A 40 -11.19 14.05 -3.33
C ALA A 40 -11.15 15.58 -3.18
N SER A 41 -11.49 16.06 -1.99
CA SER A 41 -11.15 17.42 -1.58
C SER A 41 -9.68 17.52 -1.18
N GLU A 42 -9.12 18.73 -1.17
CA GLU A 42 -7.76 18.99 -0.66
C GLU A 42 -7.52 18.41 0.76
N LYS A 43 -8.56 18.45 1.60
CA LYS A 43 -8.50 17.88 2.96
C LYS A 43 -8.40 16.35 2.94
N GLU A 44 -9.12 15.70 2.02
CA GLU A 44 -9.08 14.25 1.82
C GLU A 44 -7.74 13.83 1.22
N ALA A 45 -7.19 14.59 0.26
CA ALA A 45 -5.85 14.39 -0.29
C ALA A 45 -4.75 14.49 0.79
N LYS A 46 -4.79 15.53 1.64
CA LYS A 46 -3.90 15.63 2.82
C LYS A 46 -4.06 14.45 3.78
N SER A 47 -5.28 13.95 3.95
CA SER A 47 -5.51 12.76 4.77
C SER A 47 -4.93 11.51 4.12
N LEU A 48 -4.99 11.39 2.80
CA LEU A 48 -4.42 10.28 2.05
C LEU A 48 -2.89 10.30 2.12
N ALA A 49 -2.25 11.45 1.91
CA ALA A 49 -0.80 11.61 2.06
C ALA A 49 -0.31 11.16 3.45
N ASN A 50 -1.04 11.52 4.51
CA ASN A 50 -0.75 11.04 5.87
C ASN A 50 -0.92 9.52 6.01
N GLN A 51 -1.94 8.92 5.37
CA GLN A 51 -2.13 7.47 5.38
C GLN A 51 -1.02 6.74 4.62
N ILE A 52 -0.56 7.28 3.49
CA ILE A 52 0.57 6.76 2.71
C ILE A 52 1.86 6.82 3.55
N MET A 53 2.16 7.96 4.18
CA MET A 53 3.32 8.10 5.08
C MET A 53 3.30 7.07 6.21
N GLN A 54 2.14 6.86 6.85
CA GLN A 54 2.00 5.86 7.91
C GLN A 54 2.19 4.44 7.35
N SER A 55 1.67 4.15 6.17
CA SER A 55 1.80 2.87 5.48
C SER A 55 3.25 2.56 5.12
N TYR A 56 3.97 3.53 4.54
CA TYR A 56 5.40 3.41 4.28
C TYR A 56 6.20 3.20 5.56
N GLY A 57 5.91 3.97 6.61
CA GLY A 57 6.55 3.81 7.91
C GLY A 57 6.32 2.42 8.53
N ALA A 58 5.10 1.89 8.45
CA ALA A 58 4.77 0.54 8.92
C ALA A 58 5.51 -0.52 8.10
N ASN A 59 5.47 -0.43 6.77
CA ASN A 59 6.17 -1.33 5.86
C ASN A 59 7.68 -1.36 6.14
N LYS A 60 8.31 -0.20 6.32
CA LYS A 60 9.74 -0.06 6.63
C LYS A 60 10.17 -0.76 7.93
N ARG A 61 9.26 -0.90 8.89
CA ARG A 61 9.52 -1.56 10.18
C ARG A 61 9.13 -3.04 10.19
N ALA A 62 8.50 -3.54 9.13
CA ALA A 62 8.04 -4.91 9.07
C ALA A 62 9.21 -5.88 8.86
N ASP A 63 9.10 -7.07 9.46
CA ASP A 63 10.08 -8.15 9.26
C ASP A 63 10.05 -8.68 7.82
N LYS A 64 8.86 -8.66 7.20
CA LYS A 64 8.62 -9.00 5.79
C LYS A 64 7.99 -7.80 5.07
N PRO A 65 8.80 -6.80 4.67
CA PRO A 65 8.28 -5.62 4.00
C PRO A 65 7.81 -5.98 2.60
N PHE A 66 6.68 -5.44 2.19
CA PHE A 66 6.24 -5.51 0.80
C PHE A 66 7.07 -4.58 -0.07
N ASN A 67 7.16 -4.91 -1.35
CA ASN A 67 7.46 -3.89 -2.33
C ASN A 67 6.25 -2.95 -2.47
N LEU A 68 6.42 -1.68 -2.11
CA LEU A 68 5.32 -0.70 -2.07
C LEU A 68 5.45 0.28 -3.24
N ILE A 69 4.36 0.41 -4.00
CA ILE A 69 4.25 1.35 -5.13
C ILE A 69 3.06 2.27 -4.86
N ILE A 70 3.24 3.58 -5.06
CA ILE A 70 2.19 4.58 -5.04
C ILE A 70 2.13 5.15 -6.47
N CYS A 71 1.04 4.87 -7.17
CA CYS A 71 0.90 5.19 -8.59
C CYS A 71 -0.30 6.10 -8.86
N GLY A 72 -0.35 6.67 -10.05
CA GLY A 72 -1.47 7.49 -10.49
C GLY A 72 -1.63 8.78 -9.71
N ILE A 73 -0.52 9.32 -9.18
CA ILE A 73 -0.52 10.65 -8.55
C ILE A 73 -0.75 11.68 -9.66
N GLU A 74 -1.66 12.63 -9.46
CA GLU A 74 -1.86 13.73 -10.40
C GLU A 74 -0.74 14.77 -10.22
N GLU A 75 0.05 15.03 -11.26
CA GLU A 75 1.16 16.00 -11.21
C GLU A 75 0.63 17.41 -10.93
N GLY A 76 1.14 18.04 -9.86
CA GLY A 76 0.63 19.34 -9.38
C GLY A 76 -0.76 19.28 -8.71
N GLY A 77 -1.28 18.07 -8.46
CA GLY A 77 -2.49 17.84 -7.70
C GLY A 77 -2.32 18.10 -6.20
N HIS A 78 -3.44 18.13 -5.48
CA HIS A 78 -3.49 18.21 -4.03
C HIS A 78 -2.76 17.07 -3.32
N LEU A 79 -2.77 15.85 -3.88
CA LEU A 79 -2.03 14.73 -3.29
C LEU A 79 -0.51 14.92 -3.46
N ASP A 80 -0.07 15.28 -4.67
CA ASP A 80 1.34 15.54 -4.99
C ASP A 80 1.91 16.65 -4.08
N ASP A 81 1.20 17.77 -3.99
CA ASP A 81 1.51 18.87 -3.09
C ASP A 81 1.62 18.43 -1.62
N ALA A 82 0.69 17.56 -1.17
CA ALA A 82 0.67 17.09 0.20
C ALA A 82 1.83 16.13 0.50
N LEU A 83 2.18 15.25 -0.44
CA LEU A 83 3.33 14.35 -0.32
C LEU A 83 4.66 15.12 -0.32
N GLY A 84 4.79 16.14 -1.18
CA GLY A 84 5.98 17.01 -1.25
C GLY A 84 6.23 17.82 0.02
N ARG A 85 5.20 18.04 0.86
CA ARG A 85 5.33 18.72 2.16
C ARG A 85 5.74 17.79 3.30
N ILE A 86 5.69 16.48 3.11
CA ILE A 86 6.13 15.52 4.12
C ILE A 86 7.65 15.44 4.10
N SER A 87 8.28 15.71 5.25
CA SER A 87 9.75 15.72 5.33
C SER A 87 10.33 14.34 5.05
N GLY A 88 11.28 14.27 4.14
CA GLY A 88 12.01 13.05 3.80
C GLY A 88 11.34 12.17 2.76
N THR A 89 10.24 12.61 2.14
CA THR A 89 9.57 11.88 1.03
C THR A 89 10.53 11.58 -0.11
N GLU A 90 11.43 12.51 -0.43
CA GLU A 90 12.48 12.35 -1.46
C GLU A 90 13.49 11.24 -1.13
N ASN A 91 13.52 10.79 0.12
CA ASN A 91 14.39 9.72 0.61
C ASN A 91 13.62 8.41 0.86
N TRP A 92 12.34 8.33 0.48
CA TRP A 92 11.59 7.09 0.59
C TRP A 92 12.13 6.04 -0.38
N LEU A 93 12.16 4.78 0.08
CA LEU A 93 12.65 3.65 -0.71
C LEU A 93 11.52 2.93 -1.47
N CYS A 94 10.28 3.42 -1.36
CA CYS A 94 9.15 2.94 -2.15
C CYS A 94 9.01 3.77 -3.43
N GLN A 95 8.38 3.21 -4.44
CA GLN A 95 8.17 3.88 -5.72
C GLN A 95 6.99 4.85 -5.63
N LEU A 96 7.22 6.14 -5.90
CA LEU A 96 6.18 7.14 -6.15
C LEU A 96 6.20 7.46 -7.64
N THR A 97 5.04 7.42 -8.30
CA THR A 97 4.96 7.69 -9.74
C THR A 97 3.64 8.35 -10.12
N TYR A 98 3.72 9.21 -11.14
CA TYR A 98 2.57 9.79 -11.83
C TYR A 98 1.93 8.81 -12.84
N GLU A 99 2.62 7.72 -13.17
CA GLU A 99 2.11 6.69 -14.08
C GLU A 99 0.85 6.00 -13.52
N SER A 100 -0.16 5.77 -14.36
CA SER A 100 -1.37 5.04 -14.00
C SER A 100 -1.09 3.57 -13.69
N ILE A 101 -2.04 2.89 -13.03
CA ILE A 101 -1.92 1.45 -12.79
C ILE A 101 -1.82 0.66 -14.10
N GLU A 102 -2.58 1.04 -15.12
CA GLU A 102 -2.56 0.41 -16.45
C GLU A 102 -1.18 0.60 -17.11
N SER A 103 -0.64 1.82 -17.07
CA SER A 103 0.68 2.10 -17.62
C SER A 103 1.78 1.28 -16.95
N LEU A 104 1.69 1.03 -15.64
CA LEU A 104 2.68 0.20 -14.93
C LEU A 104 2.59 -1.28 -15.30
N LEU A 105 1.41 -1.75 -15.69
CA LEU A 105 1.17 -3.16 -16.06
C LEU A 105 1.57 -3.44 -17.51
N ASP A 106 1.47 -2.45 -18.39
CA ASP A 106 1.83 -2.58 -19.81
C ASP A 106 3.33 -2.27 -20.08
N LYS A 107 4.06 -1.79 -19.07
CA LYS A 107 5.46 -1.37 -19.20
C LYS A 107 6.40 -2.57 -19.25
N GLU A 108 6.59 -3.09 -20.46
CA GLU A 108 7.59 -4.13 -20.73
C GLU A 108 9.03 -3.61 -20.62
N GLY A 109 9.94 -4.52 -20.29
CA GLY A 109 11.38 -4.25 -20.23
C GLY A 109 11.89 -3.85 -18.85
N PRO A 110 13.19 -3.56 -18.75
CA PRO A 110 13.82 -3.21 -17.48
C PRO A 110 13.28 -1.87 -16.97
N CYS A 111 12.84 -1.85 -15.71
CA CYS A 111 12.54 -0.60 -15.04
C CYS A 111 13.83 0.18 -14.75
N GLU A 112 13.67 1.50 -14.56
CA GLU A 112 14.75 2.35 -14.05
C GLU A 112 15.28 1.80 -12.72
N GLU A 113 16.54 2.09 -12.42
CA GLU A 113 17.19 1.65 -11.18
C GLU A 113 16.35 2.05 -9.95
N GLY A 114 16.02 1.04 -9.11
CA GLY A 114 15.20 1.25 -7.92
C GLY A 114 13.68 1.18 -8.13
N LYS A 115 13.19 1.02 -9.37
CA LYS A 115 11.78 0.75 -9.67
C LYS A 115 11.54 -0.75 -9.88
N GLU A 116 10.35 -1.21 -9.53
CA GLU A 116 9.91 -2.60 -9.74
C GLU A 116 9.01 -2.69 -10.97
N SER A 117 9.22 -3.70 -11.82
CA SER A 117 8.26 -4.05 -12.86
C SER A 117 7.14 -4.90 -12.28
N ILE A 118 5.90 -4.48 -12.51
CA ILE A 118 4.72 -5.29 -12.23
C ILE A 118 4.10 -5.91 -13.48
N CYS A 119 4.70 -5.67 -14.65
CA CYS A 119 4.23 -6.16 -15.93
C CYS A 119 4.16 -7.70 -15.95
N GLY A 120 3.04 -8.23 -16.47
CA GLY A 120 2.81 -9.67 -16.59
C GLY A 120 2.56 -10.45 -15.29
N ARG A 121 2.50 -9.77 -14.13
CA ARG A 121 2.20 -10.40 -12.84
C ARG A 121 0.70 -10.50 -12.61
N GLU A 122 0.28 -11.52 -11.86
CA GLU A 122 -1.12 -11.65 -11.45
C GLU A 122 -1.50 -10.51 -10.48
N LEU A 123 -2.57 -9.79 -10.82
CA LEU A 123 -3.04 -8.63 -10.08
C LEU A 123 -4.43 -8.87 -9.47
N THR A 124 -4.58 -8.50 -8.21
CA THR A 124 -5.87 -8.51 -7.49
C THR A 124 -6.14 -7.15 -6.84
N TYR A 125 -7.24 -6.50 -7.21
CA TYR A 125 -7.75 -5.34 -6.50
C TYR A 125 -8.40 -5.77 -5.18
N LEU A 126 -8.16 -4.98 -4.13
CA LEU A 126 -8.78 -5.14 -2.83
C LEU A 126 -9.90 -4.13 -2.67
N SER A 127 -11.13 -4.62 -2.55
CA SER A 127 -12.31 -3.79 -2.34
C SER A 127 -13.28 -4.46 -1.37
N ALA A 128 -13.87 -3.69 -0.47
CA ALA A 128 -14.88 -4.19 0.47
C ALA A 128 -16.18 -4.62 -0.25
N ASP A 129 -16.41 -4.11 -1.47
CA ASP A 129 -17.59 -4.40 -2.29
C ASP A 129 -17.46 -5.71 -3.10
N ALA A 130 -16.30 -6.36 -3.09
CA ALA A 130 -16.09 -7.63 -3.78
C ALA A 130 -16.83 -8.79 -3.09
N THR A 131 -17.28 -9.76 -3.90
CA THR A 131 -17.87 -11.01 -3.41
C THR A 131 -16.81 -11.95 -2.88
N ASP A 132 -15.75 -12.12 -3.65
CA ASP A 132 -14.72 -13.12 -3.44
C ASP A 132 -13.78 -12.70 -2.30
N VAL A 133 -13.35 -13.67 -1.51
CA VAL A 133 -12.53 -13.44 -0.33
C VAL A 133 -11.06 -13.65 -0.67
N LEU A 134 -10.19 -12.77 -0.15
CA LEU A 134 -8.76 -12.99 -0.19
C LEU A 134 -8.35 -14.03 0.86
N GLU A 135 -8.00 -15.23 0.41
CA GLU A 135 -7.65 -16.35 1.28
C GLU A 135 -6.17 -16.39 1.66
N SER A 136 -5.29 -15.95 0.75
CA SER A 136 -3.83 -15.94 0.93
C SER A 136 -3.19 -14.77 0.18
N VAL A 137 -1.93 -14.49 0.53
CA VAL A 137 -1.10 -13.44 -0.10
C VAL A 137 0.17 -14.12 -0.63
N ASP A 138 0.33 -14.17 -1.94
CA ASP A 138 1.46 -14.79 -2.63
C ASP A 138 2.57 -13.75 -2.87
N SER A 139 3.84 -14.14 -2.69
CA SER A 139 5.00 -13.27 -2.90
C SER A 139 5.17 -12.78 -4.33
N ASN A 140 4.67 -13.53 -5.32
CA ASN A 140 4.81 -13.18 -6.74
C ASN A 140 3.68 -12.27 -7.23
N ASN A 141 2.61 -12.13 -6.47
CA ASN A 141 1.41 -11.42 -6.91
C ASN A 141 1.43 -9.93 -6.55
N VAL A 142 0.56 -9.18 -7.22
CA VAL A 142 0.34 -7.75 -7.02
C VAL A 142 -1.04 -7.54 -6.40
N TYR A 143 -1.09 -6.79 -5.31
CA TYR A 143 -2.34 -6.45 -4.63
C TYR A 143 -2.55 -4.94 -4.66
N VAL A 144 -3.70 -4.50 -5.18
CA VAL A 144 -3.99 -3.07 -5.34
C VAL A 144 -4.99 -2.61 -4.30
N ILE A 145 -4.66 -1.52 -3.60
CA ILE A 145 -5.54 -0.82 -2.66
C ILE A 145 -5.87 0.53 -3.28
N GLY A 146 -7.15 0.89 -3.31
CA GLY A 146 -7.54 2.23 -3.72
C GLY A 146 -7.04 3.29 -2.74
N GLY A 147 -6.16 4.17 -3.20
CA GLY A 147 -5.68 5.35 -2.51
C GLY A 147 -6.75 6.42 -2.46
N ILE A 148 -7.77 6.22 -1.62
CA ILE A 148 -8.89 7.15 -1.48
C ILE A 148 -9.32 7.31 -0.03
N VAL A 149 -9.70 8.53 0.36
CA VAL A 149 -10.27 8.83 1.67
C VAL A 149 -11.64 9.47 1.46
N ASP A 150 -12.66 8.63 1.38
CA ASP A 150 -14.03 9.04 1.02
C ASP A 150 -15.03 8.93 2.19
N ARG A 151 -14.60 8.30 3.29
CA ARG A 151 -15.46 7.96 4.45
C ARG A 151 -16.72 7.17 4.04
N ASN A 152 -16.59 6.24 3.09
CA ASN A 152 -17.70 5.40 2.60
C ASN A 152 -18.78 6.22 1.85
N ARG A 153 -18.37 7.30 1.17
CA ARG A 153 -19.22 8.11 0.28
C ARG A 153 -19.30 7.51 -1.13
N LEU A 154 -18.21 6.91 -1.60
CA LEU A 154 -17.99 6.46 -2.97
C LEU A 154 -18.04 4.93 -3.03
N ASN A 155 -19.21 4.38 -2.73
CA ASN A 155 -19.43 2.94 -2.74
C ASN A 155 -19.13 2.35 -4.13
N GLY A 156 -18.36 1.26 -4.17
CA GLY A 156 -18.07 0.53 -5.40
C GLY A 156 -17.02 1.14 -6.32
N ILE A 157 -16.40 2.28 -6.00
CA ILE A 157 -15.52 2.97 -6.97
C ILE A 157 -14.30 2.13 -7.37
N THR A 158 -13.61 1.54 -6.39
CA THR A 158 -12.45 0.67 -6.62
C THR A 158 -12.85 -0.66 -7.25
N TYR A 159 -13.99 -1.20 -6.84
CA TYR A 159 -14.54 -2.43 -7.42
C TYR A 159 -14.90 -2.25 -8.89
N ASN A 160 -15.57 -1.14 -9.23
CA ASN A 160 -15.96 -0.82 -10.59
C ASN A 160 -14.74 -0.55 -11.47
N LYS A 161 -13.72 0.17 -10.97
CA LYS A 161 -12.45 0.33 -11.68
C LYS A 161 -11.81 -1.02 -11.98
N ALA A 162 -11.68 -1.89 -10.98
CA ALA A 162 -11.12 -3.23 -11.16
C ALA A 162 -11.88 -4.05 -12.22
N LYS A 163 -13.22 -4.02 -12.20
CA LYS A 163 -14.06 -4.71 -13.19
C LYS A 163 -13.93 -4.12 -14.59
N HIS A 164 -13.86 -2.81 -14.72
CA HIS A 164 -13.68 -2.13 -15.99
C HIS A 164 -12.34 -2.52 -16.65
N LEU A 165 -11.28 -2.59 -15.85
CA LEU A 165 -9.95 -3.01 -16.29
C LEU A 165 -9.80 -4.53 -16.46
N GLY A 166 -10.83 -5.32 -16.14
CA GLY A 166 -10.81 -6.78 -16.30
C GLY A 166 -10.00 -7.53 -15.23
N TYR A 167 -9.67 -6.90 -14.11
CA TYR A 167 -8.87 -7.52 -13.04
C TYR A 167 -9.70 -8.25 -11.98
N SER A 168 -9.06 -9.23 -11.34
CA SER A 168 -9.60 -9.91 -10.15
C SER A 168 -9.84 -8.89 -9.04
N CYS A 169 -10.93 -9.05 -8.31
CA CYS A 169 -11.26 -8.17 -7.20
C CYS A 169 -11.74 -9.01 -6.02
N LYS A 170 -11.06 -8.88 -4.88
CA LYS A 170 -11.31 -9.64 -3.66
C LYS A 170 -11.46 -8.70 -2.47
N ARG A 171 -12.20 -9.12 -1.44
CA ARG A 171 -12.28 -8.41 -0.16
C ARG A 171 -11.42 -9.11 0.89
N LEU A 172 -10.97 -8.35 1.88
CA LEU A 172 -10.35 -8.93 3.09
C LEU A 172 -11.37 -9.81 3.84
N PRO A 173 -10.91 -10.88 4.52
CA PRO A 173 -11.78 -11.83 5.22
C PRO A 173 -12.29 -11.30 6.58
N ILE A 174 -12.76 -10.04 6.61
CA ILE A 174 -13.19 -9.38 7.85
C ILE A 174 -14.43 -10.08 8.42
N LYS A 175 -15.43 -10.37 7.57
CA LYS A 175 -16.73 -10.92 7.98
C LYS A 175 -16.61 -12.34 8.52
N GLU A 176 -15.60 -13.06 8.05
CA GLU A 176 -15.30 -14.45 8.37
C GLU A 176 -14.67 -14.57 9.77
N HIS A 177 -13.96 -13.53 10.23
CA HIS A 177 -13.13 -13.62 11.45
C HIS A 177 -13.50 -12.62 12.54
N ILE A 178 -14.11 -11.47 12.20
CA ILE A 178 -14.39 -10.39 13.14
C ILE A 178 -15.80 -9.83 12.93
N LYS A 179 -16.52 -9.66 14.05
CA LYS A 179 -17.75 -8.86 14.09
C LYS A 179 -17.40 -7.40 14.40
N LEU A 180 -17.71 -6.51 13.47
CA LEU A 180 -17.54 -5.07 13.65
C LEU A 180 -18.87 -4.42 14.07
N ASN A 181 -18.79 -3.39 14.91
CA ASN A 181 -19.94 -2.53 15.25
C ASN A 181 -20.16 -1.39 14.24
N SER A 182 -19.37 -1.36 13.16
CA SER A 182 -19.29 -0.26 12.19
C SER A 182 -18.96 -0.79 10.79
N SER A 183 -18.85 0.11 9.80
CA SER A 183 -18.55 -0.25 8.41
C SER A 183 -17.28 -1.12 8.28
N HIS A 184 -17.36 -2.11 7.37
CA HIS A 184 -16.25 -2.93 6.94
C HIS A 184 -15.27 -2.20 6.01
N VAL A 185 -15.56 -0.95 5.62
CA VAL A 185 -14.60 -0.11 4.89
C VAL A 185 -13.50 0.35 5.83
N LEU A 186 -12.27 0.06 5.42
CA LEU A 186 -11.05 0.34 6.15
C LEU A 186 -10.24 1.43 5.45
N SER A 187 -9.39 2.12 6.20
CA SER A 187 -8.43 3.07 5.64
C SER A 187 -7.29 2.34 4.91
N VAL A 188 -6.58 3.04 4.03
CA VAL A 188 -5.40 2.51 3.32
C VAL A 188 -4.39 1.96 4.31
N THR A 189 -4.08 2.72 5.37
CA THR A 189 -3.15 2.29 6.42
C THR A 189 -3.62 1.02 7.13
N ALA A 190 -4.93 0.87 7.38
CA ALA A 190 -5.45 -0.33 8.03
C ALA A 190 -5.35 -1.55 7.11
N CYS A 191 -5.64 -1.41 5.81
CA CYS A 191 -5.44 -2.48 4.83
C CYS A 191 -3.97 -2.92 4.77
N ILE A 192 -3.03 -1.98 4.70
CA ILE A 192 -1.59 -2.28 4.69
C ILE A 192 -1.17 -3.02 5.96
N ASN A 193 -1.58 -2.54 7.14
CA ASN A 193 -1.25 -3.21 8.40
C ASN A 193 -1.81 -4.63 8.45
N ILE A 194 -3.06 -4.84 8.05
CA ILE A 194 -3.67 -6.18 7.99
C ILE A 194 -2.83 -7.10 7.11
N LEU A 195 -2.44 -6.65 5.92
CA LEU A 195 -1.62 -7.44 5.02
C LEU A 195 -0.26 -7.74 5.63
N LEU A 196 0.42 -6.76 6.25
CA LEU A 196 1.72 -6.97 6.89
C LEU A 196 1.64 -7.99 8.03
N HIS A 197 0.64 -7.87 8.91
CA HIS A 197 0.43 -8.80 10.02
C HIS A 197 0.04 -10.20 9.51
N PHE A 198 -0.77 -10.29 8.46
CA PHE A 198 -1.10 -11.57 7.84
C PHE A 198 0.15 -12.20 7.21
N TYR A 199 0.94 -11.44 6.45
CA TYR A 199 2.12 -11.93 5.77
C TYR A 199 3.21 -12.44 6.72
N LYS A 200 3.27 -11.85 7.92
CA LYS A 200 4.13 -12.31 9.01
C LYS A 200 3.64 -13.62 9.63
N ASN A 201 2.35 -13.71 9.95
CA ASN A 201 1.82 -14.75 10.84
C ASN A 201 1.02 -15.86 10.14
N ASN A 202 0.62 -15.63 8.89
CA ASN A 202 -0.32 -16.45 8.12
C ASN A 202 -1.64 -16.72 8.87
N ASP A 203 -2.12 -15.73 9.63
CA ASP A 203 -3.34 -15.82 10.44
C ASP A 203 -4.17 -14.54 10.25
N TRP A 204 -5.30 -14.66 9.57
CA TRP A 204 -6.21 -13.55 9.30
C TRP A 204 -6.85 -13.00 10.57
N LYS A 205 -7.24 -13.87 11.52
CA LYS A 205 -7.90 -13.44 12.74
C LYS A 205 -6.94 -12.58 13.57
N LEU A 206 -5.71 -13.04 13.75
CA LEU A 206 -4.67 -12.28 14.44
C LEU A 206 -4.40 -10.95 13.73
N ALA A 207 -4.18 -10.99 12.41
CA ALA A 207 -3.88 -9.80 11.63
C ALA A 207 -4.97 -8.72 11.71
N LEU A 208 -6.23 -9.14 11.63
CA LEU A 208 -7.38 -8.26 11.74
C LEU A 208 -7.53 -7.69 13.17
N GLN A 209 -7.29 -8.49 14.21
CA GLN A 209 -7.37 -8.04 15.61
C GLN A 209 -6.27 -7.03 15.97
N GLU A 210 -5.05 -7.20 15.43
CA GLU A 210 -3.94 -6.29 15.69
C GLU A 210 -4.07 -4.96 14.91
N SER A 211 -4.70 -5.00 13.73
CA SER A 211 -4.74 -3.87 12.81
C SER A 211 -6.01 -3.02 12.90
N ILE A 212 -7.13 -3.60 13.33
CA ILE A 212 -8.40 -2.88 13.46
C ILE A 212 -8.47 -2.23 14.86
N PRO A 213 -8.73 -0.91 14.97
CA PRO A 213 -8.84 -0.26 16.27
C PRO A 213 -9.90 -0.92 17.16
N LYS A 214 -9.55 -1.20 18.43
CA LYS A 214 -10.43 -1.89 19.40
C LYS A 214 -11.87 -1.34 19.45
N ARG A 215 -12.04 -0.02 19.35
CA ARG A 215 -13.34 0.66 19.33
C ARG A 215 -14.30 0.19 18.22
N LYS A 216 -13.79 -0.42 17.15
CA LYS A 216 -14.58 -0.98 16.04
C LYS A 216 -14.98 -2.44 16.27
N LEU A 217 -14.34 -3.13 17.21
CA LEU A 217 -14.61 -4.53 17.52
C LEU A 217 -15.84 -4.59 18.44
N LEU A 218 -16.74 -5.56 18.19
CA LEU A 218 -17.75 -5.93 19.17
C LEU A 218 -17.08 -6.83 20.21
N ASP A 219 -17.17 -6.45 21.49
CA ASP A 219 -16.81 -7.34 22.59
C ASP A 219 -17.63 -8.63 22.46
N SER A 220 -16.92 -9.76 22.45
CA SER A 220 -17.53 -11.09 22.36
C SER A 220 -17.89 -11.61 23.73
#